data_AF-A0A1J4UAU0-F1
#
_entry.id   AF-A0A1J4UAU0-F1
#
_cell.length_a   1.000
_cell.length_b   1.000
_cell.length_c   1.000
_cell.angle_alpha   90.00
_cell.angle_beta   90.00
_cell.angle_gamma   90.00
#
_symmetry.space_group_name_H-M   'P 1'
#
loop_
_entity.id
_entity.type
_entity.pdbx_description
1 polymer ?
#
loop_
_entity_poly.entity_id
_entity_poly.type
_entity_poly.pdbx_seq_one_letter_code
_entity_poly.pdbx_strand_id
1 'polypeptide(L)'
;MGNEDLKKEFLEASRLKDIVLEDKNIDILLYLAKYNPNVQRENIIENFGADSIKGLEDLKGAKLVRELSDGISLTEEGIFHVDGLLSIVL
;
A
#
# COMPACT_ATOMS: atom_id res chain seq x y z
N MET A 1 -17.95 -22.50 -0.31
CA MET A 1 -16.61 -22.06 -0.74
C MET A 1 -15.87 -23.26 -1.26
N GLY A 2 -15.50 -23.25 -2.54
CA GLY A 2 -14.82 -24.37 -3.21
C GLY A 2 -13.30 -24.28 -3.07
N ASN A 3 -12.61 -25.39 -3.30
CA ASN A 3 -11.14 -25.48 -3.27
C ASN A 3 -10.47 -24.52 -4.30
N GLU A 4 -11.18 -24.12 -5.36
CA GLU A 4 -10.69 -23.15 -6.34
C GLU A 4 -10.74 -21.70 -5.85
N ASP A 5 -11.69 -21.35 -4.98
CA ASP A 5 -11.80 -20.01 -4.39
C ASP A 5 -10.65 -19.77 -3.41
N LEU A 6 -10.35 -20.76 -2.57
CA LEU A 6 -9.23 -20.73 -1.63
C LEU A 6 -7.86 -20.58 -2.33
N LYS A 7 -7.70 -21.22 -3.50
CA LYS A 7 -6.46 -21.08 -4.30
C LYS A 7 -6.30 -19.67 -4.86
N LYS A 8 -7.40 -19.04 -5.30
CA LYS A 8 -7.38 -17.65 -5.80
C LYS A 8 -7.05 -16.67 -4.69
N GLU A 9 -7.73 -16.79 -3.54
CA GLU A 9 -7.47 -15.96 -2.36
C GLU A 9 -6.00 -16.10 -1.90
N PHE A 10 -5.45 -17.32 -1.89
CA PHE A 10 -4.04 -17.54 -1.57
C PHE A 10 -3.09 -16.87 -2.57
N LEU A 11 -3.35 -16.99 -3.87
CA LEU A 11 -2.54 -16.36 -4.92
C LEU A 11 -2.58 -14.84 -4.83
N GLU A 12 -3.76 -14.26 -4.57
CA GLU A 12 -3.93 -12.82 -4.38
C GLU A 12 -3.20 -12.34 -3.13
N ALA A 13 -3.32 -13.05 -2.00
CA ALA A 13 -2.60 -12.73 -0.77
C ALA A 13 -1.07 -12.81 -0.94
N SER A 14 -0.57 -13.83 -1.64
CA SER A 14 0.86 -13.98 -1.92
C SER A 14 1.38 -12.83 -2.80
N ARG A 15 0.63 -12.47 -3.85
CA ARG A 15 0.99 -11.35 -4.72
C ARG A 15 1.00 -10.03 -3.96
N LEU A 16 0.00 -9.81 -3.11
CA LEU A 16 -0.09 -8.60 -2.30
C LEU A 16 1.09 -8.51 -1.33
N LYS A 17 1.46 -9.62 -0.68
CA LYS A 17 2.64 -9.70 0.18
C LYS A 17 3.91 -9.30 -0.56
N ASP A 18 4.11 -9.80 -1.78
CA ASP A 18 5.30 -9.46 -2.58
C ASP A 18 5.34 -7.97 -2.90
N ILE A 19 4.20 -7.36 -3.28
CA ILE A 19 4.09 -5.92 -3.53
C ILE A 19 4.37 -5.11 -2.27
N VAL A 20 3.75 -5.47 -1.15
CA VAL A 20 3.89 -4.71 0.12
C VAL A 20 5.34 -4.77 0.61
N LEU A 21 5.99 -5.93 0.55
CA LEU A 21 7.38 -6.11 1.01
C LEU A 21 8.44 -5.61 0.03
N GLU A 22 8.05 -5.13 -1.16
CA GLU A 22 9.00 -4.61 -2.15
C GLU A 22 9.47 -3.18 -1.78
N ASP A 23 10.79 -3.00 -1.75
CA ASP A 23 11.47 -1.71 -1.63
C ASP A 23 10.91 -0.78 -0.53
N LYS A 24 10.28 0.35 -0.91
CA LYS A 24 9.73 1.36 0.00
C LYS A 24 8.23 1.27 0.19
N ASN A 25 7.59 0.21 -0.28
CA ASN A 25 6.12 0.13 -0.31
C ASN A 25 5.50 0.09 1.10
N ILE A 26 6.09 -0.66 2.05
CA ILE A 26 5.69 -0.59 3.46
C ILE A 26 5.90 0.82 4.02
N ASP A 27 7.05 1.43 3.77
CA ASP A 27 7.37 2.76 4.31
C ASP A 27 6.37 3.82 3.79
N ILE A 28 5.99 3.74 2.50
CA ILE A 28 4.98 4.60 1.88
C ILE A 28 3.60 4.37 2.51
N LEU A 29 3.18 3.11 2.69
CA LEU A 29 1.89 2.78 3.32
C LEU A 29 1.80 3.33 4.75
N LEU A 30 2.85 3.14 5.55
CA LEU A 30 2.93 3.66 6.92
C LEU A 30 2.97 5.19 6.96
N TYR A 31 3.66 5.82 6.00
CA TYR A 31 3.70 7.27 5.86
C TYR A 31 2.32 7.83 5.52
N LEU A 32 1.63 7.23 4.55
CA LEU A 32 0.27 7.60 4.20
C LEU A 32 -0.68 7.42 5.38
N ALA A 33 -0.58 6.34 6.16
CA ALA A 33 -1.40 6.16 7.35
C ALA A 33 -1.17 7.25 8.41
N LYS A 34 0.08 7.69 8.58
CA LYS A 34 0.44 8.73 9.55
C LYS A 34 -0.02 10.13 9.12
N TYR A 35 0.02 10.44 7.83
CA TYR A 35 -0.17 11.80 7.29
C TYR A 35 -1.43 11.97 6.40
N ASN A 36 -2.29 10.94 6.32
CA ASN A 36 -3.56 10.98 5.59
C ASN A 36 -4.41 12.20 6.01
N PRO A 37 -5.10 12.93 5.10
CA PRO A 37 -5.16 12.75 3.65
C PRO A 37 -4.25 13.68 2.82
N ASN A 38 -3.36 14.44 3.44
CA ASN A 38 -2.68 15.56 2.78
C ASN A 38 -1.29 15.18 2.24
N VAL A 39 -1.12 13.98 1.69
CA VAL A 39 0.17 13.56 1.12
C VAL A 39 0.17 13.78 -0.39
N GLN A 40 1.02 14.67 -0.87
CA GLN A 40 1.24 14.85 -2.31
C GLN A 40 2.28 13.86 -2.84
N ARG A 41 2.27 13.64 -4.15
CA ARG A 41 3.28 12.80 -4.83
C ARG A 41 4.70 13.32 -4.57
N GLU A 42 4.87 14.64 -4.54
CA GLU A 42 6.15 15.29 -4.28
C GLU A 42 6.66 14.94 -2.88
N ASN A 43 5.78 14.81 -1.89
CA ASN A 43 6.19 14.40 -0.54
C ASN A 43 6.72 12.97 -0.51
N ILE A 44 6.15 12.06 -1.33
CA ILE A 44 6.65 10.69 -1.46
C ILE A 44 8.07 10.70 -2.05
N ILE A 45 8.31 11.46 -3.11
CA ILE A 45 9.64 11.61 -3.72
C ILE A 45 10.65 12.20 -2.72
N GLU A 46 10.25 13.24 -1.99
CA GLU A 46 11.11 13.92 -1.01
C GLU A 46 11.52 12.99 0.15
N ASN A 47 10.61 12.12 0.61
CA ASN A 47 10.88 11.23 1.75
C ASN A 47 11.51 9.89 1.35
N PHE A 48 11.23 9.38 0.15
CA PHE A 48 11.59 8.01 -0.26
C PHE A 48 12.42 7.94 -1.55
N GLY A 49 12.72 9.07 -2.19
CA GLY A 49 13.50 9.17 -3.43
C GLY A 49 12.65 9.03 -4.69
N ALA A 50 13.22 9.39 -5.85
CA ALA A 50 12.48 9.40 -7.11
C ALA A 50 11.98 8.00 -7.54
N ASP A 51 12.72 6.94 -7.21
CA ASP A 51 12.37 5.57 -7.57
C ASP A 51 11.13 5.05 -6.81
N SER A 52 10.77 5.69 -5.69
CA SER A 52 9.57 5.37 -4.91
C SER A 52 8.26 5.58 -5.66
N ILE A 53 8.28 6.32 -6.78
CA ILE A 53 7.12 6.47 -7.67
C ILE A 53 6.72 5.13 -8.27
N LYS A 54 7.66 4.25 -8.59
CA LYS A 54 7.32 2.91 -9.06
C LYS A 54 6.54 2.16 -7.97
N GLY A 55 7.04 2.22 -6.73
CA GLY A 55 6.37 1.62 -5.59
C GLY A 55 4.96 2.16 -5.35
N LEU A 56 4.78 3.48 -5.48
CA LEU A 56 3.46 4.11 -5.41
C LEU A 56 2.51 3.61 -6.51
N GLU A 57 2.99 3.45 -7.74
CA GLU A 57 2.20 2.89 -8.85
C GLU A 57 1.84 1.42 -8.62
N ASP A 58 2.77 0.63 -8.08
CA ASP A 58 2.54 -0.78 -7.73
C ASP A 58 1.47 -0.92 -6.63
N LEU A 59 1.55 -0.08 -5.59
CA LEU A 59 0.53 0.01 -4.53
C LEU A 59 -0.84 0.44 -5.08
N LYS A 60 -0.86 1.34 -6.07
CA LYS A 60 -2.11 1.77 -6.74
C LYS A 60 -2.68 0.64 -7.59
N GLY A 61 -1.84 -0.10 -8.31
CA GLY A 61 -2.21 -1.31 -9.06
C GLY A 61 -2.75 -2.41 -8.15
N ALA A 62 -2.26 -2.50 -6.92
CA ALA A 62 -2.75 -3.39 -5.87
C ALA A 62 -4.01 -2.86 -5.15
N LYS A 63 -4.52 -1.67 -5.51
CA LYS A 63 -5.68 -1.01 -4.89
C LYS A 63 -5.51 -0.73 -3.39
N LEU A 64 -4.28 -0.57 -2.92
CA LEU A 64 -3.99 -0.20 -1.52
C LEU A 64 -3.95 1.32 -1.33
N VAL A 65 -3.67 2.05 -2.40
CA VAL A 65 -3.68 3.51 -2.44
C VAL A 65 -4.52 4.02 -3.61
N ARG A 66 -4.98 5.27 -3.48
CA ARG A 66 -5.70 5.99 -4.54
C ARG A 66 -5.18 7.42 -4.63
N GLU A 67 -5.16 7.94 -5.85
CA GLU A 67 -4.99 9.37 -6.11
C GLU A 67 -6.36 10.06 -6.03
N LEU A 68 -6.39 11.16 -5.30
CA LEU A 68 -7.51 12.09 -5.17
C LEU A 68 -7.11 13.44 -5.79
N SER A 69 -8.07 14.35 -5.95
CA SER A 69 -7.80 15.69 -6.48
C SER A 69 -6.83 16.52 -5.63
N ASP A 70 -6.71 16.17 -4.34
CA ASP A 70 -5.94 16.88 -3.32
C ASP A 70 -4.76 16.10 -2.76
N GLY A 71 -4.47 14.90 -3.29
CA GLY A 71 -3.31 14.12 -2.87
C GLY A 71 -3.47 12.61 -3.06
N ILE A 72 -2.71 11.85 -2.27
CA ILE A 72 -2.68 10.39 -2.25
C ILE A 72 -3.20 9.94 -0.90
N SER A 73 -4.09 8.94 -0.92
CA SER A 73 -4.71 8.40 0.28
C SER A 73 -4.75 6.87 0.23
N LEU A 74 -4.82 6.24 1.41
CA LEU A 74 -5.09 4.82 1.51
C LEU A 74 -6.52 4.52 1.07
N THR A 75 -6.71 3.35 0.46
CA THR A 75 -8.04 2.76 0.32
C THR A 75 -8.45 2.07 1.63
N GLU A 76 -9.70 1.60 1.71
CA GLU A 76 -10.13 0.80 2.87
C GLU A 76 -9.27 -0.46 3.04
N GLU A 77 -8.93 -1.13 1.93
CA GLU A 77 -8.01 -2.27 1.91
C GLU A 77 -6.61 -1.88 2.39
N GLY A 78 -6.10 -0.74 1.92
CA GLY A 78 -4.81 -0.19 2.37
C GLY A 78 -4.77 0.05 3.88
N ILE A 79 -5.85 0.63 4.44
CA ILE A 79 -5.98 0.85 5.89
C ILE A 79 -5.96 -0.49 6.63
N PHE A 80 -6.77 -1.46 6.19
CA PHE A 80 -6.82 -2.80 6.80
C PHE A 80 -5.43 -3.46 6.86
N HIS A 81 -4.66 -3.38 5.78
CA HIS A 81 -3.31 -3.94 5.77
C HIS A 81 -2.33 -3.16 6.66
N VAL A 82 -2.41 -1.83 6.70
CA VAL A 82 -1.57 -1.04 7.60
C VAL A 82 -1.89 -1.35 9.07
N ASP A 83 -3.17 -1.45 9.43
CA ASP A 83 -3.59 -1.84 10.78
C ASP A 83 -3.05 -3.24 11.13
N GLY A 84 -3.11 -4.17 10.18
CA GLY A 84 -2.49 -5.50 10.32
C GLY A 84 -0.98 -5.42 10.57
N LEU A 85 -0.24 -4.61 9.82
CA LEU A 85 1.20 -4.42 10.01
C LEU A 85 1.52 -3.82 11.39
N LEU A 86 0.77 -2.80 11.81
CA LEU A 86 0.95 -2.15 13.11
C LEU A 86 0.63 -3.10 14.27
N SER A 87 -0.35 -3.99 14.11
CA SER A 87 -0.72 -4.99 15.13
C SER A 87 0.33 -6.07 15.39
N ILE A 88 1.29 -6.25 14.49
CA ILE A 88 2.39 -7.22 14.65
C ILE A 88 3.58 -6.58 15.39
N VAL A 89 3.72 -5.25 15.28
CA VAL A 89 4.87 -4.48 15.79
C VAL A 89 4.62 -3.91 17.19
N LEU A 90 3.34 -3.74 17.59
CA LEU A 90 2.90 -3.26 18.90
C LEU A 90 2.54 -4.40 19.85
#